data_AF-A0AAV4QMQ6-F1
#
_entry.id   AF-A0AAV4QMQ6-F1
#
_cell.length_a   1.000
_cell.length_b   1.000
_cell.length_c   1.000
_cell.angle_alpha   90.00
_cell.angle_beta   90.00
_cell.angle_gamma   90.00
#
_symmetry.space_group_name_H-M   'P 1'
#
loop_
_entity.id
_entity.type
_entity.pdbx_description
1 polymer ?
#
loop_
_entity_poly.entity_id
_entity_poly.type
_entity_poly.pdbx_seq_one_letter_code
_entity_poly.pdbx_strand_id
1 'polypeptide(L)'
;MFSLQDSPQVSSVKIKNRDLKPKFAILVGDNHTIRSEKLAHFTFALNAAKFDLSTQTAAFLLFGRELRTLDNVHHDIRSVIVNDNFVTETTKHLRKFENIFKEIKIPLKQKQNQRNKYIN
;
A
#
# COMPACT_ATOMS: atom_id res chain seq x y z
N MET A 1 -38.01 -1.75 15.38
CA MET A 1 -36.63 -2.12 15.01
C MET A 1 -36.72 -2.95 13.74
N PHE A 2 -36.52 -2.35 12.56
CA PHE A 2 -36.68 -3.06 11.29
C PHE A 2 -35.48 -3.98 11.04
N SER A 3 -35.71 -5.30 11.11
CA SER A 3 -34.72 -6.29 10.71
C SER A 3 -34.75 -6.38 9.17
N LEU A 4 -33.69 -5.89 8.53
CA LEU A 4 -33.43 -6.00 7.08
C LEU A 4 -33.03 -7.44 6.70
N GLN A 5 -33.83 -8.43 7.09
CA GLN A 5 -33.46 -9.84 6.94
C GLN A 5 -33.24 -10.22 5.46
N ASP A 6 -34.00 -9.58 4.55
CA ASP A 6 -34.15 -10.01 3.15
C ASP A 6 -33.99 -8.89 2.10
N SER A 7 -33.22 -7.83 2.40
CA SER A 7 -32.87 -6.85 1.34
C SER A 7 -31.74 -7.39 0.45
N PRO A 8 -31.75 -7.13 -0.87
CA PRO A 8 -30.69 -7.58 -1.80
C PRO A 8 -29.30 -7.05 -1.43
N GLN A 9 -29.24 -5.94 -0.70
CA GLN A 9 -27.99 -5.37 -0.20
C GLN A 9 -27.42 -6.19 0.97
N VAL A 10 -28.27 -6.66 1.88
CA VAL A 10 -27.87 -7.52 3.00
C VAL A 10 -27.44 -8.90 2.52
N SER A 11 -28.08 -9.46 1.48
CA SER A 11 -27.63 -10.73 0.89
C SER A 11 -26.25 -10.61 0.23
N SER A 12 -26.00 -9.52 -0.50
CA SER A 12 -24.67 -9.22 -1.07
C SER A 12 -23.58 -9.11 0.00
N VAL A 13 -23.86 -8.41 1.11
CA VAL A 13 -22.92 -8.29 2.25
C VAL A 13 -22.68 -9.64 2.93
N LYS A 14 -23.73 -10.45 3.12
CA LYS A 14 -23.59 -11.81 3.67
C LYS A 14 -22.69 -12.68 2.80
N ILE A 15 -22.85 -12.63 1.48
CA ILE A 15 -22.01 -13.37 0.52
C ILE A 15 -20.56 -12.90 0.60
N LYS A 16 -20.31 -11.59 0.55
CA LYS A 16 -18.95 -11.04 0.70
C LYS A 16 -18.31 -11.48 2.02
N ASN A 17 -19.05 -11.39 3.13
CA ASN A 17 -18.53 -11.78 4.43
C ASN A 17 -18.27 -13.29 4.56
N ARG A 18 -19.05 -14.13 3.88
CA ARG A 18 -18.79 -15.58 3.81
C ARG A 18 -17.43 -15.86 3.18
N ASP A 19 -17.05 -15.12 2.14
CA ASP A 19 -15.80 -15.37 1.40
C ASP A 19 -14.59 -14.67 2.05
N LEU A 20 -14.80 -13.56 2.77
CA LEU A 20 -13.73 -12.82 3.45
C LEU A 20 -13.33 -13.42 4.79
N LYS A 21 -14.27 -14.01 5.55
CA LYS A 21 -14.00 -14.59 6.88
C LYS A 21 -12.88 -15.65 6.87
N PRO A 22 -12.87 -16.63 5.93
CA PRO A 22 -11.79 -17.61 5.85
C PRO A 22 -10.43 -16.96 5.57
N LYS A 23 -10.37 -16.00 4.64
CA LYS A 23 -9.13 -15.28 4.30
C LYS A 23 -8.58 -14.52 5.49
N PHE A 24 -9.47 -13.88 6.26
CA PHE A 24 -9.07 -13.19 7.49
C PHE A 24 -8.60 -14.16 8.57
N ALA A 25 -9.27 -15.30 8.73
CA ALA A 25 -8.86 -16.34 9.68
C ALA A 25 -7.45 -16.89 9.36
N ILE A 26 -7.15 -17.11 8.08
CA ILE A 26 -5.80 -17.53 7.63
C ILE A 26 -4.75 -16.47 7.98
N LEU A 27 -5.06 -15.18 7.78
CA LEU A 27 -4.13 -14.08 8.09
C LEU A 27 -3.88 -13.91 9.59
N VAL A 28 -4.89 -14.17 10.43
CA VAL A 28 -4.78 -14.12 11.89
C VAL A 28 -4.04 -15.35 12.44
N GLY A 29 -4.22 -16.52 11.82
CA GLY A 29 -3.67 -17.79 12.30
C GLY A 29 -4.16 -18.10 13.71
N ASP A 30 -3.29 -18.71 14.52
CA ASP A 30 -3.61 -19.12 15.89
C ASP A 30 -3.44 -17.98 16.91
N ASN A 31 -2.86 -16.84 16.51
CA ASN A 31 -2.66 -15.71 17.41
C ASN A 31 -3.83 -14.73 17.33
N HIS A 32 -4.80 -14.91 18.23
CA HIS A 32 -6.00 -14.05 18.26
C HIS A 32 -5.79 -12.69 18.93
N THR A 33 -4.67 -12.43 19.61
CA THR A 33 -4.43 -11.13 20.26
C THR A 33 -4.17 -10.03 19.22
N ILE A 34 -3.58 -10.38 18.08
CA ILE A 34 -3.29 -9.46 16.95
C ILE A 34 -4.47 -9.26 16.01
N ARG A 35 -5.65 -9.82 16.32
CA ARG A 35 -6.83 -9.78 15.43
C ARG A 35 -7.21 -8.34 15.03
N SER A 36 -7.20 -7.40 15.96
CA SER A 36 -7.56 -6.00 15.68
C SER A 36 -6.55 -5.34 14.73
N GLU A 37 -5.26 -5.58 14.96
CA GLU A 37 -4.19 -5.08 14.09
C GLU A 37 -4.30 -5.67 12.68
N LYS A 38 -4.48 -6.99 12.57
CA LYS A 38 -4.63 -7.66 11.27
C LYS A 38 -5.90 -7.23 10.55
N LEU A 39 -6.96 -6.84 11.27
CA LEU A 39 -8.18 -6.32 10.65
C LEU A 39 -7.90 -5.04 9.87
N ALA A 40 -7.13 -4.11 10.43
CA ALA A 40 -6.75 -2.88 9.73
C ALA A 40 -5.96 -3.17 8.45
N HIS A 41 -4.99 -4.08 8.52
CA HIS A 41 -4.20 -4.50 7.35
C HIS A 41 -5.07 -5.19 6.29
N PHE A 42 -5.97 -6.06 6.71
CA PHE A 42 -6.89 -6.76 5.83
C PHE A 42 -7.85 -5.79 5.12
N THR A 43 -8.42 -4.83 5.85
CA THR A 43 -9.28 -3.79 5.28
C THR A 43 -8.51 -2.92 4.28
N PHE A 44 -7.28 -2.52 4.60
CA PHE A 44 -6.44 -1.77 3.68
C PHE A 44 -6.18 -2.54 2.38
N ALA A 45 -5.77 -3.81 2.50
CA ALA A 45 -5.47 -4.66 1.34
C ALA A 45 -6.70 -4.87 0.45
N LEU A 46 -7.87 -5.12 1.04
CA LEU A 46 -9.12 -5.27 0.27
C LEU A 46 -9.51 -4.00 -0.47
N ASN A 47 -9.30 -2.83 0.15
CA ASN A 47 -9.66 -1.56 -0.46
C ASN A 47 -8.66 -1.12 -1.55
N ALA A 48 -7.41 -1.57 -1.48
CA ALA A 48 -6.36 -1.31 -2.46
C ALA A 48 -6.28 -2.36 -3.57
N ALA A 49 -6.96 -3.51 -3.43
CA ALA A 49 -6.98 -4.55 -4.45
C ALA A 49 -7.89 -4.15 -5.61
N LYS A 50 -7.44 -4.43 -6.84
CA LYS A 50 -8.29 -4.35 -8.04
C LYS A 50 -9.19 -5.58 -8.10
N PHE A 51 -10.39 -5.40 -8.64
CA PHE A 51 -11.35 -6.47 -8.84
C PHE A 51 -11.24 -6.97 -10.29
N ASP A 52 -11.40 -8.27 -10.54
CA ASP A 52 -11.19 -8.82 -11.90
C ASP A 52 -12.08 -8.19 -12.97
N LEU A 53 -13.26 -7.70 -12.58
CA LEU A 53 -14.22 -7.03 -13.48
C LEU A 53 -14.04 -5.49 -13.54
N SER A 54 -13.11 -4.91 -12.78
CA SER A 54 -12.91 -3.45 -12.70
C SER A 54 -11.43 -3.09 -12.65
N THR A 55 -11.01 -2.18 -13.53
CA THR A 55 -9.64 -1.63 -13.50
C THR A 55 -9.35 -0.73 -12.30
N GLN A 56 -10.39 -0.34 -11.55
CA GLN A 56 -10.36 0.56 -10.40
C GLN A 56 -10.58 -0.18 -9.07
N THR A 57 -9.93 0.28 -8.02
CA THR A 57 -10.07 -0.29 -6.67
C THR A 57 -11.32 0.23 -5.94
N ALA A 58 -11.71 -0.45 -4.86
CA ALA A 58 -12.81 0.02 -4.01
C ALA A 58 -12.52 1.38 -3.38
N ALA A 59 -11.25 1.66 -3.06
CA ALA A 59 -10.86 2.97 -2.55
C ALA A 59 -11.02 4.08 -3.59
N PHE A 60 -10.68 3.82 -4.86
CA PHE A 60 -10.90 4.78 -5.93
C PHE A 60 -12.38 5.14 -6.07
N LEU A 61 -13.26 4.14 -6.05
CA LEU A 61 -14.70 4.35 -6.15
C LEU A 61 -15.28 5.15 -4.98
N LEU A 62 -14.73 4.99 -3.78
CA LEU A 62 -15.22 5.65 -2.58
C LEU A 62 -14.63 7.06 -2.39
N PHE A 63 -13.33 7.22 -2.66
CA PHE A 63 -12.59 8.45 -2.34
C PHE A 63 -12.18 9.25 -3.58
N GLY A 64 -12.45 8.77 -4.79
CA GLY A 64 -12.01 9.37 -6.05
C GLY A 64 -10.52 9.26 -6.31
N ARG A 65 -9.77 8.48 -5.52
CA ARG A 65 -8.34 8.26 -5.68
C ARG A 65 -7.89 6.92 -5.11
N GLU A 66 -6.79 6.40 -5.65
CA GLU A 66 -6.14 5.19 -5.16
C GLU A 66 -5.48 5.41 -3.79
N LEU A 67 -5.50 4.37 -2.94
CA LEU A 67 -4.73 4.40 -1.69
C LEU A 67 -3.23 4.38 -2.02
N ARG A 68 -2.46 5.20 -1.30
CA ARG A 68 -1.00 5.18 -1.42
C ARG A 68 -0.46 3.90 -0.80
N THR A 69 0.18 3.06 -1.61
CA THR A 69 0.98 1.93 -1.12
C THR A 69 2.39 2.40 -0.78
N LEU A 70 3.18 1.57 -0.08
CA LEU A 70 4.58 1.89 0.23
C LEU A 70 5.40 2.23 -1.03
N ASP A 71 5.15 1.53 -2.14
CA ASP A 71 5.80 1.81 -3.43
C ASP A 71 5.40 3.20 -3.96
N ASN A 72 4.13 3.57 -3.84
CA ASN A 72 3.69 4.92 -4.19
C ASN A 72 4.35 5.96 -3.29
N VAL A 73 4.46 5.74 -1.98
CA VAL A 73 5.13 6.69 -1.05
C VAL A 73 6.59 6.87 -1.41
N HIS A 74 7.32 5.80 -1.73
CA HIS A 74 8.72 5.86 -2.15
C HIS A 74 8.90 6.54 -3.52
N HIS A 75 7.92 6.44 -4.42
CA HIS A 75 7.94 7.15 -5.69
C HIS A 75 7.52 8.62 -5.53
N ASP A 76 6.54 8.91 -4.68
CA ASP A 76 6.01 10.25 -4.38
C ASP A 76 7.07 11.10 -3.69
N ILE A 77 7.86 10.56 -2.74
CA ILE A 77 8.97 11.31 -2.15
C ILE A 77 10.02 11.68 -3.20
N ARG A 78 10.30 10.81 -4.18
CA ARG A 78 11.25 11.12 -5.25
C ARG A 78 10.70 12.17 -6.21
N SER A 79 9.43 12.06 -6.61
CA SER A 79 8.80 13.07 -7.48
C SER A 79 8.67 14.42 -6.77
N VAL A 80 8.39 14.41 -5.48
CA VAL A 80 8.31 15.61 -4.64
C VAL A 80 9.69 16.26 -4.50
N ILE A 81 10.78 15.49 -4.29
CA ILE A 81 12.17 15.99 -4.33
C ILE A 81 12.55 16.57 -5.69
N VAL A 82 12.17 15.89 -6.78
CA VAL A 82 12.53 16.30 -8.16
C VAL A 82 11.75 17.53 -8.61
N ASN A 83 10.51 17.70 -8.16
CA ASN A 83 9.65 18.81 -8.59
C ASN A 83 9.90 20.12 -7.80
N ASP A 84 10.90 20.17 -6.90
CA ASP A 84 11.37 21.35 -6.15
C ASP A 84 10.24 22.20 -5.50
N ASN A 85 9.08 21.58 -5.21
CA ASN A 85 7.86 22.26 -4.78
C ASN A 85 7.78 22.33 -3.25
N PHE A 86 8.83 22.87 -2.61
CA PHE A 86 8.91 22.97 -1.15
C PHE A 86 8.92 24.41 -0.66
N VAL A 87 8.32 24.60 0.52
CA VAL A 87 8.58 25.76 1.39
C VAL A 87 10.09 25.91 1.57
N THR A 88 10.59 27.14 1.39
CA THR A 88 11.99 27.50 1.22
C THR A 88 12.96 26.93 2.28
N GLU A 89 12.48 26.62 3.48
CA GLU A 89 13.28 26.00 4.54
C GLU A 89 13.53 24.49 4.34
N THR A 90 12.54 23.75 3.86
CA THR A 90 12.65 22.28 3.66
C THR A 90 13.55 21.96 2.47
N THR A 91 13.61 22.84 1.48
CA THR A 91 14.42 22.71 0.25
C THR A 91 15.91 22.47 0.53
N LYS A 92 16.47 23.09 1.58
CA LYS A 92 17.89 22.95 1.93
C LYS A 92 18.22 21.53 2.43
N HIS A 93 17.37 20.97 3.28
CA HIS A 93 17.57 19.64 3.84
C HIS A 93 17.36 18.54 2.80
N LEU A 94 16.38 18.72 1.91
CA LEU A 94 16.09 17.77 0.83
C LEU A 94 17.17 17.78 -0.24
N ARG A 95 17.75 18.95 -0.56
CA ARG A 95 18.91 19.05 -1.45
C ARG A 95 20.15 18.37 -0.86
N LYS A 96 20.36 18.48 0.46
CA LYS A 96 21.41 17.73 1.17
C LYS A 96 21.17 16.22 1.07
N PHE A 97 19.93 15.78 1.24
CA PHE A 97 19.56 14.37 1.11
C PHE A 97 19.73 13.85 -0.33
N GLU A 98 19.34 14.61 -1.34
CA GLU A 98 19.51 14.27 -2.76
C GLU A 98 21.00 14.09 -3.11
N ASN A 99 21.87 14.98 -2.62
CA ASN A 99 23.31 14.89 -2.83
C ASN A 99 23.90 13.63 -2.19
N ILE A 100 23.53 13.33 -0.95
CA ILE A 100 23.92 12.08 -0.26
C ILE A 100 23.46 10.86 -1.07
N PHE A 101 22.24 10.88 -1.61
CA PHE A 101 21.71 9.79 -2.42
C PHE A 101 22.49 9.60 -3.72
N LYS A 102 22.88 10.70 -4.39
CA LYS A 102 23.73 10.67 -5.59
C LYS A 102 25.11 10.08 -5.29
N GLU A 103 25.72 10.49 -4.19
CA GLU A 103 27.03 10.00 -3.74
C GLU A 103 27.01 8.51 -3.40
N ILE A 104 25.95 8.02 -2.74
CA ILE A 104 25.84 6.61 -2.35
C ILE A 104 25.46 5.70 -3.54
N LYS A 105 24.78 6.24 -4.57
CA LYS A 105 24.29 5.47 -5.71
C LYS A 105 25.42 4.83 -6.53
N ILE A 106 26.53 5.53 -6.75
CA ILE A 106 27.68 5.04 -7.52
C ILE A 106 28.36 3.82 -6.83
N PRO A 107 28.79 3.91 -5.56
CA PRO A 107 29.41 2.79 -4.86
C PRO A 107 28.44 1.62 -4.61
N LEU A 108 27.15 1.86 -4.39
CA LEU A 108 26.15 0.79 -4.33
C LEU A 108 26.07 0.02 -5.65
N LYS A 109 26.01 0.73 -6.78
CA LYS A 109 25.93 0.11 -8.10
C LYS A 109 27.20 -0.69 -8.44
N GLN A 110 28.36 -0.19 -8.04
CA GLN A 110 29.63 -0.93 -8.15
C GLN A 110 29.64 -2.19 -7.29
N LYS A 111 29.21 -2.11 -6.02
CA LYS A 111 29.15 -3.25 -5.10
C LYS A 111 28.14 -4.31 -5.56
N GLN A 112 27.03 -3.88 -6.17
CA GLN A 112 26.02 -4.78 -6.73
C GLN A 112 26.50 -5.46 -8.01
N ASN A 113 27.20 -4.72 -8.89
CA ASN A 113 27.88 -5.32 -10.06
C ASN A 113 28.97 -6.31 -9.66
N GLN A 114 29.70 -6.06 -8.58
CA GLN A 114 30.68 -7.02 -8.03
C GLN A 114 30.01 -8.30 -7.52
N ARG A 115 28.89 -8.21 -6.81
CA ARG A 115 28.13 -9.39 -6.38
C ARG A 115 27.63 -10.22 -7.57
N ASN A 116 27.16 -9.56 -8.61
CA ASN A 116 26.65 -10.24 -9.81
C ASN A 116 27.77 -10.90 -10.65
N LYS A 117 29.04 -10.51 -10.47
CA LYS A 117 30.18 -11.17 -11.14
C LYS A 117 30.46 -12.59 -10.65
N TYR A 118 30.02 -12.94 -9.44
CA TYR A 118 30.25 -14.26 -8.83
C TYR A 118 29.00 -15.16 -8.86
N ILE A 119 27.94 -14.70 -9.53
CA ILE A 119 26.65 -15.40 -9.64
C ILE A 119 26.45 -15.98 -11.06
N ASN A 120 27.37 -15.71 -11.99
CA ASN A 120 27.45 -16.35 -13.30
C ASN A 120 28.54 -17.42 -13.32
#